data_AF-A0AAV1RKT0-F1
#
_entry.id   AF-A0AAV1RKT0-F1
#
_cell.length_a   1.000
_cell.length_b   1.000
_cell.length_c   1.000
_cell.angle_alpha   90.00
_cell.angle_beta   90.00
_cell.angle_gamma   90.00
#
_symmetry.space_group_name_H-M   'P 1'
#
loop_
_entity.id
_entity.type
_entity.pdbx_description
1 polymer ?
#
loop_
_entity_poly.entity_id
_entity_poly.type
_entity_poly.pdbx_seq_one_letter_code
_entity_poly.pdbx_strand_id
1 'polypeptide(L)'
;MVSQKISLHLTPPQPIHLEHKIKLSGNCPAGTTCYDFIVDVPSPLQKDLAAYLTSTERNKEIDACDELICNSIKKIHEHRRRRAFFLGLSQSPAEFINALIASQSKDLKVVAGDASHNAEKEQRSGFYNQPWVEDAVIRYLNRKSMGSDAPGSS
;
A
#
# COMPACT_ATOMS: atom_id res chain seq x y z
N MET A 1 32.52 -33.81 -8.64
CA MET A 1 33.49 -34.94 -8.68
C MET A 1 34.47 -34.93 -7.50
N VAL A 2 34.99 -33.78 -7.06
CA VAL A 2 35.95 -33.70 -5.93
C VAL A 2 35.30 -34.02 -4.57
N SER A 3 34.10 -33.48 -4.29
CA SER A 3 33.38 -33.73 -3.02
C SER A 3 33.09 -35.21 -2.74
N GLN A 4 32.73 -36.00 -3.77
CA GLN A 4 32.47 -37.44 -3.63
C GLN A 4 33.71 -38.29 -3.35
N LYS A 5 34.89 -37.86 -3.83
CA LYS A 5 36.15 -38.53 -3.49
C LYS A 5 36.58 -38.22 -2.06
N ILE A 6 36.31 -37.01 -1.57
CA ILE A 6 36.65 -36.57 -0.20
C ILE A 6 35.74 -37.25 0.83
N SER A 7 34.45 -37.43 0.54
CA SER A 7 33.51 -38.04 1.50
C SER A 7 33.89 -39.46 1.93
N LEU A 8 34.57 -40.22 1.07
CA LEU A 8 35.06 -41.57 1.39
C LEU A 8 36.19 -41.59 2.42
N HIS A 9 36.84 -40.44 2.64
CA HIS A 9 37.94 -40.27 3.60
C HIS A 9 37.50 -39.53 4.87
N LEU A 10 36.24 -39.12 4.97
CA LEU A 10 35.67 -38.54 6.18
C LEU A 10 35.10 -39.67 7.03
N THR A 11 35.64 -39.84 8.23
CA THR A 11 35.13 -40.80 9.23
C THR A 11 34.61 -40.03 10.44
N PRO A 12 33.64 -40.59 11.19
CA PRO A 12 33.18 -39.97 12.41
C PRO A 12 34.35 -39.84 13.40
N PRO A 13 34.31 -38.84 14.31
CA PRO A 13 35.32 -38.68 15.35
C PRO A 13 35.48 -39.99 16.14
N GLN A 14 36.73 -40.41 16.36
CA GLN A 14 36.98 -41.62 17.14
C GLN A 14 36.56 -41.42 18.60
N PRO A 15 36.02 -42.47 19.24
CA PRO A 15 35.63 -42.39 20.64
C PRO A 15 36.84 -42.18 21.55
N ILE A 16 36.62 -41.52 22.68
CA ILE A 16 37.65 -41.28 23.68
C ILE A 16 37.89 -42.58 24.44
N HIS A 17 39.12 -43.11 24.37
CA HIS A 17 39.54 -44.30 25.10
C HIS A 17 40.29 -43.92 26.38
N LEU A 18 39.81 -44.41 27.53
CA LEU A 18 40.41 -44.18 28.86
C LEU A 18 40.84 -45.53 29.45
N GLU A 19 42.14 -45.72 29.65
CA GLU A 19 42.68 -46.90 30.31
C GLU A 19 43.04 -46.59 31.77
N HIS A 20 42.38 -47.28 32.70
CA HIS A 20 42.67 -47.17 34.13
C HIS A 20 43.26 -48.48 34.67
N LYS A 21 44.51 -48.43 35.14
CA LYS A 21 45.18 -49.59 35.77
C LYS A 21 44.96 -49.58 37.28
N ILE A 22 44.24 -50.58 37.76
CA ILE A 22 43.92 -50.75 39.18
C ILE A 22 45.19 -51.19 39.93
N LYS A 23 45.55 -50.46 40.99
CA LYS A 23 46.61 -50.88 41.92
C LYS A 23 45.98 -51.70 43.05
N LEU A 24 46.44 -52.93 43.24
CA LEU A 24 45.89 -53.89 44.23
C LEU A 24 46.64 -53.89 45.57
N SER A 25 47.75 -53.15 45.69
CA SER A 25 48.55 -53.05 46.92
C SER A 25 48.93 -51.61 47.24
N GLY A 26 48.89 -51.26 48.53
CA GLY A 26 49.12 -49.90 49.06
C GLY A 26 47.86 -49.22 49.57
N ASN A 27 48.02 -48.12 50.31
CA ASN A 27 46.91 -47.30 50.79
C ASN A 27 46.12 -46.77 49.57
N CYS A 28 44.81 -47.03 49.52
CA CYS A 28 43.96 -46.62 48.40
C CYS A 28 44.15 -45.12 48.11
N PRO A 29 44.56 -44.71 46.90
CA PRO A 29 44.49 -43.30 46.56
C PRO A 29 43.01 -42.93 46.52
N ALA A 30 42.54 -42.22 47.54
CA ALA A 30 41.18 -41.66 47.62
C ALA A 30 40.99 -40.48 46.63
N GLY A 31 41.53 -40.60 45.42
CA GLY A 31 41.53 -39.56 44.40
C GLY A 31 40.94 -40.09 43.10
N THR A 32 39.73 -39.65 42.79
CA THR A 32 39.12 -39.84 41.47
C THR A 32 40.02 -39.22 40.41
N THR A 33 40.42 -39.98 39.39
CA THR A 33 41.17 -39.44 38.24
C THR A 33 40.24 -38.53 37.43
N CYS A 34 40.52 -37.24 37.39
CA CYS A 34 39.77 -36.26 36.61
C CYS A 34 40.36 -36.12 35.20
N TYR A 35 39.51 -36.12 34.18
CA TYR A 35 39.89 -35.92 32.79
C TYR A 35 39.06 -34.77 32.21
N ASP A 36 39.73 -33.73 31.73
CA ASP A 36 39.08 -32.59 31.09
C ASP A 36 39.09 -32.78 29.57
N PHE A 37 37.94 -32.52 28.94
CA PHE A 37 37.77 -32.60 27.49
C PHE A 37 37.21 -31.29 26.96
N ILE A 38 37.74 -30.84 25.82
CA ILE A 38 37.18 -29.70 25.10
C ILE A 38 36.06 -30.25 24.20
N VAL A 39 34.84 -29.74 24.40
CA VAL A 39 33.65 -30.15 23.64
C VAL A 39 33.11 -28.93 22.91
N ASP A 40 32.86 -29.09 21.61
CA ASP A 40 32.15 -28.10 20.83
C ASP A 40 30.67 -28.08 21.24
N VAL A 41 30.28 -27.04 21.99
CA VAL A 41 28.89 -26.81 22.37
C VAL A 41 28.24 -25.96 21.28
N PRO A 42 27.08 -26.36 20.74
CA PRO A 42 26.33 -25.53 19.78
C PRO A 42 26.11 -24.13 20.37
N SER A 43 26.44 -23.09 19.59
CA SER A 43 26.42 -21.74 20.15
C SER A 43 24.99 -21.35 20.55
N PRO A 44 24.81 -20.72 21.72
CA PRO A 44 23.49 -20.24 22.15
C PRO A 44 22.90 -19.22 21.15
N LEU A 45 23.76 -18.52 20.41
CA LEU A 45 23.37 -17.58 19.35
C LEU A 45 22.47 -18.21 18.29
N GLN A 46 22.62 -19.49 17.95
CA GLN A 46 21.75 -20.14 16.97
C GLN A 46 20.31 -20.29 17.47
N LYS A 47 20.14 -20.58 18.77
CA LYS A 47 18.82 -20.65 19.40
C LYS A 47 18.19 -19.26 19.50
N ASP A 48 18.99 -18.27 19.88
CA ASP A 48 18.53 -16.87 19.96
C ASP A 48 18.13 -16.35 18.58
N LEU A 49 18.91 -16.65 17.54
CA LEU A 49 18.59 -16.26 16.16
C LEU A 49 17.27 -16.91 15.68
N ALA A 50 17.06 -18.18 15.99
CA ALA A 50 15.81 -18.87 15.66
C ALA A 50 14.60 -18.25 16.40
N ALA A 51 14.78 -17.88 17.67
CA ALA A 51 13.75 -17.19 18.45
C ALA A 51 13.46 -15.78 17.87
N TYR A 52 14.50 -15.05 17.45
CA TYR A 52 14.36 -13.76 16.78
C TYR A 52 13.61 -13.86 15.45
N LEU A 53 13.93 -14.86 14.61
CA LEU A 53 13.21 -15.08 13.34
C LEU A 53 11.74 -15.48 13.54
N THR A 54 11.42 -16.13 14.66
CA THR A 54 10.03 -16.41 15.03
C THR A 54 9.34 -15.14 15.52
N SER A 55 10.06 -14.27 16.22
CA SER A 55 9.55 -13.01 16.75
C SER A 55 9.13 -11.99 15.68
N THR A 56 9.59 -12.16 14.44
CA THR A 56 9.12 -11.42 13.26
C THR A 56 7.64 -11.65 12.95
N GLU A 57 6.99 -12.68 13.53
CA GLU A 57 5.53 -12.82 13.49
C GLU A 57 4.79 -11.69 14.19
N ARG A 58 5.44 -10.93 15.09
CA ARG A 58 4.87 -9.71 15.69
C ARG A 58 4.52 -8.61 14.69
N ASN A 59 4.98 -8.70 13.45
CA ASN A 59 4.58 -7.77 12.39
C ASN A 59 3.09 -7.90 12.04
N LYS A 60 2.47 -9.08 12.21
CA LYS A 60 1.04 -9.28 11.89
C LYS A 60 0.12 -8.44 12.80
N GLU A 61 0.47 -8.32 14.08
CA GLU A 61 -0.30 -7.50 15.03
C GLU A 61 -0.14 -6.01 14.73
N ILE A 62 1.06 -5.59 14.31
CA ILE A 62 1.34 -4.21 13.88
C ILE A 62 0.51 -3.89 12.63
N ASP A 63 0.52 -4.76 11.62
CA ASP A 63 -0.26 -4.59 10.39
C ASP A 63 -1.77 -4.48 10.71
N ALA A 64 -2.28 -5.32 11.62
CA ALA A 64 -3.67 -5.26 12.06
C ALA A 64 -3.99 -3.94 12.78
N CYS A 65 -3.07 -3.43 13.60
CA CYS A 65 -3.23 -2.12 14.24
C CYS A 65 -3.24 -0.99 13.21
N ASP A 66 -2.38 -1.04 12.20
CA ASP A 66 -2.33 -0.05 11.13
C ASP A 66 -3.62 -0.05 10.29
N GLU A 67 -4.20 -1.21 10.02
CA GLU A 67 -5.51 -1.29 9.37
C GLU A 67 -6.62 -0.66 10.23
N LEU A 68 -6.63 -0.91 11.53
CA LEU A 68 -7.59 -0.31 12.46
C LEU A 68 -7.45 1.21 12.54
N ILE A 69 -6.21 1.71 12.56
CA ILE A 69 -5.92 3.15 12.53
C ILE A 69 -6.43 3.74 11.21
N CYS A 70 -6.09 3.16 10.07
CA CYS A 70 -6.55 3.62 8.76
C CYS A 70 -8.08 3.66 8.68
N ASN A 71 -8.76 2.61 9.15
CA ASN A 71 -10.22 2.54 9.17
C ASN A 71 -10.84 3.59 10.10
N SER A 72 -10.21 3.84 11.24
CA SER A 72 -10.65 4.88 12.18
C SER A 72 -10.50 6.28 11.58
N ILE A 73 -9.39 6.55 10.90
CA ILE A 73 -9.15 7.82 10.20
C ILE A 73 -10.20 8.04 9.10
N LYS A 74 -10.50 7.02 8.29
CA LYS A 74 -11.57 7.09 7.27
C LYS A 74 -12.92 7.43 7.89
N LYS A 75 -13.28 6.80 9.02
CA LYS A 75 -14.51 7.12 9.76
C LYS A 75 -14.52 8.57 10.25
N ILE A 76 -13.42 9.06 10.82
CA ILE A 76 -13.31 10.46 11.29
C ILE A 76 -13.54 11.44 10.13
N HIS A 77 -12.93 11.20 8.97
CA HIS A 77 -13.12 12.05 7.80
C HIS A 77 -14.57 12.06 7.34
N GLU A 78 -15.22 10.90 7.32
CA GLU A 78 -16.62 10.77 6.96
C GLU A 78 -17.55 11.49 7.95
N HIS A 79 -17.29 11.37 9.25
CA HIS A 79 -18.02 12.11 10.28
C HIS A 79 -17.82 13.62 10.15
N ARG A 80 -16.59 14.08 9.88
CA ARG A 80 -16.28 15.49 9.65
C ARG A 80 -17.02 16.04 8.44
N ARG A 81 -17.06 15.28 7.33
CA ARG A 81 -17.78 15.63 6.10
C ARG A 81 -19.27 15.76 6.35
N ARG A 82 -19.89 14.75 6.99
CA ARG A 82 -21.31 14.80 7.38
C ARG A 82 -21.63 15.97 8.30
N ARG A 83 -20.80 16.21 9.32
CA ARG A 83 -20.98 17.35 10.23
C ARG A 83 -20.94 18.68 9.47
N ALA A 84 -19.95 18.87 8.59
CA ALA A 84 -19.83 20.08 7.79
C ALA A 84 -21.06 20.30 6.87
N PHE A 85 -21.57 19.22 6.26
CA PHE A 85 -22.78 19.26 5.45
C PHE A 85 -24.00 19.74 6.26
N PHE A 86 -24.29 19.11 7.40
CA PHE A 86 -25.44 19.49 8.22
C PHE A 86 -25.29 20.87 8.85
N LEU A 87 -24.07 21.25 9.23
CA LEU A 87 -23.80 22.58 9.77
C LEU A 87 -24.05 23.66 8.71
N GLY A 88 -23.55 23.47 7.48
CA GLY A 88 -23.80 24.39 6.36
C GLY A 88 -25.29 24.54 6.06
N LEU A 89 -26.03 23.42 6.03
CA LEU A 89 -27.48 23.42 5.86
C LEU A 89 -28.19 24.20 6.99
N SER A 90 -27.75 24.06 8.24
CA SER A 90 -28.36 24.74 9.38
C SER A 90 -28.10 26.25 9.43
N GLN A 91 -26.98 26.71 8.86
CA GLN A 91 -26.58 28.11 8.89
C GLN A 91 -27.28 28.95 7.80
N SER A 92 -27.35 28.43 6.57
CA SER A 92 -28.03 29.11 5.46
C SER A 92 -28.69 28.09 4.51
N PRO A 93 -29.88 27.58 4.82
CA PRO A 93 -30.46 26.45 4.09
C PRO A 93 -30.74 26.74 2.62
N ALA A 94 -31.24 27.94 2.30
CA ALA A 94 -31.55 28.32 0.93
C ALA A 94 -30.30 28.42 0.04
N GLU A 95 -29.26 29.11 0.52
CA GLU A 95 -27.99 29.24 -0.19
C GLU A 95 -27.29 27.89 -0.31
N PHE A 96 -27.29 27.09 0.76
CA PHE A 96 -26.70 25.77 0.77
C PHE A 96 -27.35 24.82 -0.25
N ILE A 97 -28.69 24.77 -0.29
CA ILE A 97 -29.41 23.92 -1.26
C ILE A 97 -29.14 24.37 -2.69
N ASN A 98 -29.17 25.68 -2.96
CA ASN A 98 -28.87 26.20 -4.29
C ASN A 98 -27.44 25.87 -4.73
N ALA A 99 -26.46 26.03 -3.83
CA ALA A 99 -25.07 25.66 -4.10
C ALA A 99 -24.90 24.15 -4.30
N LEU A 100 -25.61 23.33 -3.51
CA LEU A 100 -25.58 21.87 -3.62
C LEU A 100 -26.14 21.40 -4.97
N ILE A 101 -27.30 21.92 -5.39
CA ILE A 101 -27.91 21.60 -6.69
C ILE A 101 -26.99 22.03 -7.83
N ALA A 102 -26.40 23.24 -7.75
CA ALA A 102 -25.46 23.72 -8.74
C ALA A 102 -24.20 22.83 -8.84
N SER A 103 -23.66 22.40 -7.70
CA SER A 103 -22.52 21.47 -7.65
C SER A 103 -22.87 20.13 -8.27
N GLN A 104 -23.99 19.51 -7.86
CA GLN A 104 -24.41 18.22 -8.39
C GLN A 104 -24.72 18.27 -9.89
N SER A 105 -25.35 19.34 -10.37
CA SER A 105 -25.58 19.56 -11.79
C SER A 105 -24.27 19.62 -12.57
N LYS A 106 -23.27 20.32 -12.04
CA LYS A 106 -21.93 20.40 -12.65
C LYS A 106 -21.24 19.03 -12.65
N ASP A 107 -21.26 18.32 -11.53
CA ASP A 107 -20.63 17.00 -11.41
C ASP A 107 -21.25 16.00 -12.38
N LEU A 108 -22.58 16.01 -12.53
CA LEU A 108 -23.28 15.19 -13.53
C LEU A 108 -22.87 15.53 -14.96
N LYS A 109 -22.75 16.82 -15.31
CA LYS A 109 -22.28 17.23 -16.64
C LYS A 109 -20.85 16.77 -16.93
N VAL A 110 -19.98 16.76 -15.92
CA VAL A 110 -18.62 16.23 -16.05
C VAL A 110 -18.64 14.72 -16.29
N VAL A 111 -19.44 13.98 -15.53
CA VAL A 111 -19.59 12.52 -15.69
C VAL A 111 -20.19 12.15 -17.06
N ALA A 112 -21.16 12.93 -17.54
CA ALA A 112 -21.80 12.72 -18.84
C ALA A 112 -20.95 13.13 -20.05
N GLY A 113 -19.83 13.83 -19.86
CA GLY A 113 -19.01 14.37 -20.95
C GLY A 113 -19.57 15.65 -21.59
N ASP A 114 -20.72 16.15 -21.12
CA ASP A 114 -21.43 17.31 -21.63
C ASP A 114 -21.01 18.64 -20.98
N ALA A 115 -19.77 18.72 -20.47
CA ALA A 115 -19.27 19.88 -19.72
C ALA A 115 -19.33 21.21 -20.51
N SER A 116 -19.43 21.13 -21.84
CA SER A 116 -19.46 22.29 -22.75
C SER A 116 -20.87 22.81 -23.07
N HIS A 117 -21.93 22.02 -22.88
CA HIS A 117 -23.26 22.38 -23.36
C HIS A 117 -24.14 22.90 -22.21
N ASN A 118 -24.69 24.10 -22.35
CA ASN A 118 -25.61 24.65 -21.37
C ASN A 118 -26.86 25.21 -22.05
N ALA A 119 -27.73 24.28 -22.45
CA ALA A 119 -28.96 24.55 -23.20
C ALA A 119 -29.81 25.68 -22.59
N GLU A 120 -29.92 25.77 -21.26
CA GLU A 120 -30.69 26.84 -20.61
C GLU A 120 -30.07 28.24 -20.80
N LYS A 121 -28.73 28.34 -20.87
CA LYS A 121 -28.06 29.61 -21.13
C LYS A 121 -28.18 29.98 -22.60
N GLU A 122 -28.01 29.02 -23.49
CA GLU A 122 -28.13 29.20 -24.94
C GLU A 122 -29.53 29.65 -25.36
N GLN A 123 -30.57 29.26 -24.63
CA GLN A 123 -31.95 29.74 -24.88
C GLN A 123 -32.18 31.21 -24.50
N ARG A 124 -31.28 31.83 -23.75
CA ARG A 124 -31.43 33.24 -23.31
C ARG A 124 -30.70 34.16 -24.27
N SER A 125 -31.38 35.20 -24.74
CA SER A 125 -30.80 36.20 -25.66
C SER A 125 -29.49 36.83 -25.15
N GLY A 126 -29.34 37.00 -23.84
CA GLY A 126 -28.13 37.53 -23.21
C GLY A 126 -26.87 36.68 -23.42
N PHE A 127 -27.01 35.39 -23.74
CA PHE A 127 -25.89 34.52 -24.10
C PHE A 127 -25.23 34.95 -25.42
N TYR A 128 -26.02 35.48 -26.36
CA TYR A 128 -25.54 35.96 -27.66
C TYR A 128 -25.17 37.44 -27.67
N ASN A 129 -25.22 38.12 -26.51
CA ASN A 129 -24.74 39.49 -26.37
C ASN A 129 -23.33 39.52 -25.76
N GLN A 130 -22.42 38.72 -26.31
CA GLN A 130 -21.07 38.53 -25.79
C GLN A 130 -20.01 38.87 -26.86
N PRO A 131 -18.81 39.34 -26.47
CA PRO A 131 -17.79 39.78 -27.43
C PRO A 131 -17.33 38.69 -28.41
N TRP A 132 -17.44 37.42 -28.03
CA TRP A 132 -17.06 36.29 -28.90
C TRP A 132 -18.03 36.06 -30.06
N VAL A 133 -19.24 36.64 -30.02
CA VAL A 133 -20.31 36.35 -30.98
C VAL A 133 -19.99 36.90 -32.36
N GLU A 134 -19.41 38.10 -32.45
CA GLU A 134 -19.03 38.71 -33.73
C GLU A 134 -17.99 37.84 -34.47
N ASP A 135 -16.93 37.43 -33.78
CA ASP A 135 -15.91 36.53 -34.31
C ASP A 135 -16.48 35.15 -34.68
N ALA A 136 -17.40 34.61 -33.86
CA ALA A 136 -18.08 33.36 -34.16
C ALA A 136 -18.94 33.44 -35.43
N VAL A 137 -19.66 34.55 -35.64
CA VAL A 137 -20.47 34.79 -36.85
C VAL A 137 -19.58 34.88 -38.09
N ILE A 138 -18.47 35.62 -38.02
CA ILE A 138 -17.51 35.75 -39.13
C ILE A 138 -16.94 34.37 -39.51
N ARG A 139 -16.48 33.60 -38.53
CA ARG A 139 -15.97 32.23 -38.75
C ARG A 139 -17.02 31.31 -39.36
N TYR A 140 -18.27 31.42 -38.91
CA TYR A 140 -19.38 30.64 -39.45
C TYR A 140 -19.67 31.00 -40.91
N LEU A 141 -19.73 32.30 -41.24
CA LEU A 141 -19.96 32.77 -42.60
C LEU A 141 -18.84 32.34 -43.56
N ASN A 142 -17.58 32.49 -43.15
CA ASN A 142 -16.43 32.06 -43.94
C ASN A 142 -16.41 30.55 -44.19
N ARG A 143 -16.85 29.75 -43.20
CA ARG A 143 -17.02 28.30 -43.38
C ARG A 143 -18.16 27.99 -44.35
N LYS A 144 -19.27 28.72 -44.25
CA LYS A 144 -20.44 28.52 -45.10
C LYS A 144 -20.18 28.91 -46.56
N SER A 145 -19.44 29.98 -46.81
CA SER A 145 -19.03 30.36 -48.18
C SER A 145 -18.09 29.32 -48.81
N MET A 146 -17.23 28.69 -48.01
CA MET A 146 -16.31 27.64 -48.49
C MET A 146 -16.99 26.28 -48.72
N GLY A 147 -18.16 26.04 -48.12
CA GLY A 147 -18.98 24.83 -48.32
C GLY A 147 -20.02 24.93 -49.45
N SER A 148 -20.15 26.10 -50.09
CA SER A 148 -21.07 26.31 -51.22
C SER A 148 -20.47 25.90 -52.57
N ASP A 149 -19.16 25.62 -52.63
CA ASP A 149 -18.43 25.23 -53.85
C ASP A 149 -18.05 23.73 -53.88
N ALA A 150 -18.84 22.87 -53.21
CA ALA A 150 -18.74 21.42 -53.37
C ALA A 150 -19.96 20.90 -54.17
N PRO A 151 -19.79 20.40 -55.40
CA PRO A 151 -20.88 19.78 -56.15
C PRO A 151 -21.22 18.43 -55.51
N GLY A 152 -22.51 18.09 -55.53
CA GLY A 152 -23.00 16.80 -55.04
C GLY A 152 -22.26 15.63 -55.65
N SER A 153 -21.92 14.65 -54.82
CA SER A 153 -21.62 13.29 -55.25
C SER A 153 -22.81 12.41 -54.88
N SER A 154 -23.55 12.01 -55.93
CA SER A 154 -24.45 10.86 -55.97
C SER A 154 -23.74 9.57 -55.56
#